data_AF-A0A7W8QZ28-F1
#
_entry.id   AF-A0A7W8QZ28-F1
#
_cell.length_a   1.000
_cell.length_b   1.000
_cell.length_c   1.000
_cell.angle_alpha   90.00
_cell.angle_beta   90.00
_cell.angle_gamma   90.00
#
_symmetry.space_group_name_H-M   'P 1'
#
loop_
_entity.id
_entity.type
_entity.pdbx_description
1 polymer ?
#
loop_
_entity_poly.entity_id
_entity_poly.type
_entity_poly.pdbx_seq_one_letter_code
_entity_poly.pdbx_strand_id
1 'polypeptide(L)' 'MLDAFKEFLDKIYWEGYAEEFETDNPTAFYCQFREFKINHELSI' A
#
# COMPACT_ATOMS: atom_id res chain seq x y z
N MET A 1 -7.17 -7.19 -0.10
CA MET A 1 -6.72 -6.09 -1.01
C MET A 1 -5.82 -5.13 -0.27
N LEU A 2 -6.19 -4.69 0.95
CA LEU A 2 -5.28 -3.94 1.82
C LEU A 2 -4.05 -4.78 2.21
N ASP A 3 -4.22 -6.04 2.61
CA ASP A 3 -3.08 -6.92 2.95
C ASP A 3 -2.15 -7.11 1.76
N ALA A 4 -2.69 -7.31 0.55
CA ALA A 4 -1.89 -7.42 -0.68
C ALA A 4 -1.10 -6.13 -0.99
N PHE A 5 -1.66 -4.96 -0.67
CA PHE A 5 -0.95 -3.68 -0.78
C PHE A 5 0.16 -3.56 0.26
N LYS A 6 -0.09 -3.97 1.51
CA LYS A 6 0.93 -4.01 2.57
C LYS A 6 2.07 -4.97 2.21
N GLU A 7 1.75 -6.19 1.77
CA GLU A 7 2.74 -7.14 1.27
C GLU A 7 3.51 -6.62 0.06
N PHE A 8 2.86 -5.87 -0.84
CA PHE A 8 3.51 -5.23 -1.99
C PHE A 8 4.53 -4.18 -1.53
N LEU A 9 4.16 -3.34 -0.57
CA LEU A 9 5.06 -2.34 0.00
C LEU A 9 6.24 -3.00 0.74
N ASP A 10 5.98 -4.03 1.55
CA ASP A 10 7.03 -4.73 2.30
C ASP A 10 8.03 -5.45 1.39
N LYS A 11 7.58 -5.96 0.23
CA LYS A 11 8.46 -6.58 -0.77
C LYS A 11 9.33 -5.57 -1.53
N ILE A 12 8.87 -4.32 -1.68
CA ILE A 12 9.60 -3.27 -2.39
C ILE A 12 10.64 -2.62 -1.49
N TYR A 13 10.30 -2.41 -0.23
CA TYR A 13 11.13 -1.67 0.72
C TYR A 13 11.81 -2.61 1.72
N TRP A 14 11.11 -2.97 2.79
CA TRP A 14 11.54 -3.94 3.80
C TRP A 14 10.32 -4.45 4.58
N GLU A 15 10.45 -5.62 5.21
CA GLU A 15 9.40 -6.20 6.05
C GLU A 15 9.03 -5.26 7.21
N GLY A 16 7.75 -4.94 7.36
CA GLY A 16 7.23 -4.00 8.37
C GLY A 16 7.16 -2.54 7.90
N TYR A 17 7.67 -2.21 6.72
CA TYR A 17 7.56 -0.85 6.15
C TYR A 17 6.11 -0.40 6.03
N ALA A 18 5.20 -1.27 5.59
CA ALA A 18 3.80 -0.91 5.39
C ALA A 18 3.11 -0.52 6.71
N GLU A 19 3.48 -1.17 7.82
CA GLU A 19 2.95 -0.85 9.15
C GLU A 19 3.53 0.45 9.70
N GLU A 20 4.84 0.66 9.55
CA GLU A 20 5.47 1.94 9.89
C GLU A 20 4.87 3.08 9.08
N PHE A 21 4.66 2.89 7.78
CA PHE A 21 4.10 3.90 6.89
C PHE A 21 2.65 4.24 7.21
N GLU A 22 1.82 3.23 7.52
CA GLU A 22 0.44 3.46 7.97
C GLU A 22 0.40 4.26 9.29
N THR A 23 1.34 4.01 10.20
CA THR A 23 1.40 4.66 11.50
C THR A 23 1.96 6.08 11.44
N ASP A 24 3.06 6.28 10.69
CA ASP A 24 3.75 7.56 10.59
C ASP A 24 3.00 8.56 9.70
N ASN A 25 2.39 8.08 8.61
CA ASN A 25 1.65 8.92 7.67
C ASN A 25 0.40 8.23 7.10
N PRO A 26 -0.66 8.09 7.92
CA PRO A 26 -1.87 7.37 7.52
C PRO A 26 -2.54 7.98 6.29
N THR A 27 -2.52 9.31 6.14
CA THR A 27 -3.13 9.96 4.98
C THR A 27 -2.42 9.58 3.68
N ALA A 28 -1.08 9.61 3.64
CA ALA A 28 -0.33 9.22 2.46
C ALA A 28 -0.49 7.72 2.16
N PHE A 29 -0.51 6.88 3.19
CA PHE A 29 -0.74 5.44 3.06
C PHE A 29 -2.08 5.14 2.38
N TYR A 30 -3.18 5.72 2.85
CA TYR A 30 -4.50 5.49 2.25
C TYR A 30 -4.66 6.14 0.87
N CYS A 31 -3.95 7.23 0.57
CA CYS A 31 -3.86 7.78 -0.78
C CYS A 31 -3.19 6.79 -1.75
N GLN A 32 -2.02 6.25 -1.40
CA GLN A 32 -1.35 5.26 -2.23
C GLN A 32 -2.14 3.95 -2.34
N PHE A 33 -2.81 3.52 -1.28
CA PHE A 33 -3.70 2.36 -1.33
C PHE A 33 -4.84 2.57 -2.34
N ARG A 34 -5.42 3.77 -2.39
CA ARG A 34 -6.44 4.12 -3.37
C ARG A 34 -5.90 4.07 -4.80
N GLU A 35 -4.69 4.57 -5.04
CA GLU A 35 -4.05 4.48 -6.36
C GLU A 35 -3.72 3.04 -6.75
N PHE A 36 -3.22 2.24 -5.81
CA PHE A 36 -2.97 0.81 -5.99
C PHE A 36 -4.24 0.07 -6.41
N LYS A 37 -5.37 0.36 -5.76
CA LYS A 37 -6.68 -0.19 -6.15
C LYS A 37 -7.07 0.20 -7.57
N ILE A 38 -6.96 1.49 -7.93
CA ILE A 38 -7.30 1.97 -9.28
C ILE A 38 -6.45 1.27 -10.35
N ASN A 39 -5.15 1.12 -10.12
CA ASN A 39 -4.24 0.49 -11.08
C ASN A 39 -4.47 -1.02 -11.20
N HIS A 40 -4.91 -1.69 -10.13
CA HIS A 40 -5.26 -3.12 -10.15
C HIS A 40 -6.70 -3.41 -10.61
N GLU A 41 -7.62 -2.44 -10.58
CA GLU A 41 -8.98 -2.53 -11.11
C GLU A 41 -9.12 -2.03 -12.57
N LEU A 42 -8.03 -1.54 -13.19
CA LEU A 42 -7.95 -1.10 -14.61
C LEU A 42 -7.20 -2.08 -15.52
N SER A 43 -7.16 -3.37 -15.19
CA SER A 43 -6.94 -4.40 -16.21
C SER A 43 -8.28 -4.70 -16.88
N ILE A 44 -8.51 -3.98 -17.99
CA ILE A 44 -9.53 -4.08 -19.06
C ILE A 44 -10.51 -5.27 -18.93
#